data_AF-A0A8B7J018-F1
#
_entry.id   AF-A0A8B7J018-F1
#
_cell.length_a   1.000
_cell.length_b   1.000
_cell.length_c   1.000
_cell.angle_alpha   90.00
_cell.angle_beta   90.00
_cell.angle_gamma   90.00
#
_symmetry.space_group_name_H-M   'P 1'
#
loop_
_entity.id
_entity.type
_entity.pdbx_description
1 polymer ?
#
loop_
_entity_poly.entity_id
_entity_poly.type
_entity_poly.pdbx_seq_one_letter_code
_entity_poly.pdbx_strand_id
1 'polypeptide(L)'
;SYAMGELVRNLPSRQQRSSKNLEEDTVVAVLNTIHEIITDSSENARSLIQTQGIQKLVAISKSSQSPRETKAASHVLQMIWSYKELRNALQKDGWNKSHFQVEMLGLRFSGRCLILT
;
A
#
# COMPACT_ATOMS: atom_id res chain seq x y z
N SER A 1 22.89 12.86 -11.05
CA SER A 1 22.36 11.49 -11.20
C SER A 1 21.08 11.54 -12.01
N TYR A 2 21.15 11.32 -13.33
CA TYR A 2 20.08 11.62 -14.30
C TYR A 2 18.96 10.56 -14.38
N ALA A 3 19.13 9.39 -13.74
CA ALA A 3 18.25 8.22 -13.94
C ALA A 3 16.90 8.29 -13.20
N MET A 4 16.79 9.06 -12.12
CA MET A 4 15.54 9.15 -11.33
C MET A 4 14.45 9.93 -12.05
N GLY A 5 14.81 10.97 -12.82
CA GLY A 5 13.85 11.80 -13.53
C GLY A 5 13.03 11.02 -14.56
N GLU A 6 13.69 10.13 -15.31
CA GLU A 6 13.04 9.31 -16.33
C GLU A 6 12.15 8.21 -15.73
N LEU A 7 12.50 7.68 -14.55
CA LEU A 7 11.65 6.73 -13.82
C LEU A 7 10.36 7.38 -13.33
N VAL A 8 10.43 8.63 -12.86
CA VAL A 8 9.24 9.39 -12.42
C VAL A 8 8.37 9.78 -13.63
N ARG A 9 8.98 10.06 -14.78
CA ARG A 9 8.27 10.43 -16.01
C ARG A 9 7.58 9.24 -16.69
N ASN A 10 8.05 8.02 -16.44
CA ASN A 10 7.42 6.77 -16.89
C ASN A 10 6.31 6.27 -15.94
N LEU A 11 5.97 7.03 -14.89
CA LEU A 11 4.78 6.74 -14.11
C LEU A 11 3.52 6.97 -14.98
N PRO A 12 2.58 6.03 -14.99
CA PRO A 12 1.50 5.97 -15.98
C PRO A 12 0.57 7.18 -15.88
N SER A 13 0.66 8.08 -16.86
CA SER A 13 -0.26 9.21 -17.03
C SER A 13 -1.57 8.73 -17.66
N ARG A 14 -2.49 8.27 -16.82
CA ARG A 14 -3.98 8.19 -16.97
C ARG A 14 -4.62 7.67 -18.27
N GLN A 15 -3.90 7.29 -19.31
CA GLN A 15 -4.53 7.09 -20.60
C GLN A 15 -3.81 6.00 -21.39
N GLN A 16 -4.04 4.72 -21.01
CA GLN A 16 -4.53 3.72 -21.95
C GLN A 16 -5.08 2.51 -21.17
N ARG A 17 -6.36 2.25 -21.38
CA ARG A 17 -7.16 1.17 -20.80
C ARG A 17 -6.98 -0.07 -21.68
N SER A 18 -6.56 -1.21 -21.12
CA SER A 18 -6.95 -2.60 -21.49
C SER A 18 -5.93 -3.62 -20.96
N SER A 19 -6.00 -4.03 -19.68
CA SER A 19 -5.28 -5.21 -19.12
C SER A 19 -5.66 -5.53 -17.65
N LYS A 20 -6.92 -5.41 -17.24
CA LYS A 20 -7.29 -5.48 -15.80
C LYS A 20 -6.87 -6.75 -15.05
N ASN A 21 -6.72 -7.90 -15.72
CA ASN A 21 -6.27 -9.14 -15.08
C ASN A 21 -4.74 -9.26 -15.00
N LEU A 22 -4.00 -8.73 -15.98
CA LEU A 22 -2.53 -8.79 -15.99
C LEU A 22 -1.93 -7.78 -14.99
N GLU A 23 -2.57 -6.63 -14.80
CA GLU A 23 -2.17 -5.65 -13.79
C GLU A 23 -2.32 -6.20 -12.37
N GLU A 24 -3.40 -6.92 -12.05
CA GLU A 24 -3.62 -7.48 -10.70
C GLU A 24 -2.50 -8.46 -10.31
N ASP A 25 -2.23 -9.48 -11.13
CA ASP A 25 -1.19 -10.48 -10.82
C ASP A 25 0.19 -9.82 -10.71
N THR A 26 0.47 -8.81 -11.54
CA THR A 26 1.72 -8.03 -11.48
C THR A 26 1.80 -7.23 -10.18
N VAL A 27 0.73 -6.54 -9.78
CA VAL A 27 0.70 -5.75 -8.54
C VAL A 27 0.84 -6.67 -7.32
N VAL A 28 0.14 -7.81 -7.30
CA VAL A 28 0.26 -8.81 -6.24
C VAL A 28 1.67 -9.37 -6.17
N ALA A 29 2.30 -9.68 -7.31
CA ALA A 29 3.69 -10.14 -7.37
C ALA A 29 4.65 -9.10 -6.77
N VAL A 30 4.51 -7.83 -7.17
CA VAL A 30 5.32 -6.73 -6.62
C VAL A 30 5.12 -6.58 -5.11
N LEU A 31 3.88 -6.62 -4.62
CA LEU A 31 3.58 -6.54 -3.19
C LEU A 31 4.18 -7.71 -2.40
N ASN A 32 4.14 -8.92 -2.95
CA ASN A 32 4.76 -10.10 -2.36
C ASN A 32 6.30 -9.98 -2.35
N THR A 33 6.91 -9.51 -3.44
CA THR A 33 8.36 -9.26 -3.48
C THR A 33 8.77 -8.22 -2.44
N ILE A 34 8.00 -7.13 -2.30
CA ILE A 34 8.23 -6.15 -1.24
C ILE A 34 8.14 -6.82 0.13
N HIS A 35 7.11 -7.64 0.36
CA HIS A 35 6.93 -8.37 1.62
C HIS A 35 8.14 -9.24 1.96
N GLU A 36 8.68 -10.00 1.01
CA GLU A 36 9.87 -10.83 1.25
C GLU A 36 11.10 -9.97 1.58
N ILE A 37 11.34 -8.90 0.81
CA ILE A 37 12.47 -7.98 1.02
C ILE A 37 12.45 -7.34 2.41
N ILE A 38 11.28 -6.94 2.91
CA ILE A 38 11.15 -6.34 4.24
C ILE A 38 11.13 -7.38 5.36
N THR A 39 10.74 -8.62 5.05
CA THR A 39 10.75 -9.71 6.04
C THR A 39 12.17 -10.14 6.36
N ASP A 40 13.03 -10.14 5.35
CA ASP A 40 14.45 -10.45 5.48
C ASP A 40 15.23 -9.33 6.21
N SER A 41 14.87 -8.06 5.99
CA SER A 41 15.59 -6.91 6.58
C SER A 41 14.69 -5.75 7.01
N SER A 42 14.81 -5.36 8.28
CA SER A 42 14.13 -4.20 8.86
C SER A 42 14.65 -2.86 8.30
N GLU A 43 15.88 -2.81 7.79
CA GLU A 43 16.44 -1.63 7.13
C GLU A 43 15.69 -1.30 5.83
N ASN A 44 15.29 -2.33 5.08
CA ASN A 44 14.47 -2.16 3.88
C ASN A 44 13.09 -1.59 4.23
N ALA A 45 12.47 -2.08 5.31
CA ALA A 45 11.21 -1.53 5.82
C ALA A 45 11.38 -0.05 6.23
N ARG A 46 12.51 0.32 6.83
CA ARG A 46 12.82 1.71 7.17
C ARG A 46 12.94 2.61 5.95
N SER A 47 13.60 2.12 4.89
CA SER A 47 13.71 2.84 3.61
C SER A 47 12.33 3.07 2.97
N LEU A 48 11.42 2.10 3.07
CA LEU A 48 10.02 2.23 2.64
C LEU A 48 9.25 3.34 3.38
N ILE A 49 9.52 3.53 4.66
CA ILE A 49 8.94 4.63 5.45
C ILE A 49 9.48 5.97 4.95
N GLN A 50 10.79 6.09 4.80
CA GLN A 50 11.45 7.32 4.33
C GLN A 50 11.05 7.74 2.91
N THR A 51 10.71 6.79 2.06
CA THR A 51 10.30 7.02 0.67
C THR A 51 8.79 7.23 0.50
N GLN A 52 8.05 7.43 1.61
CA GLN A 52 6.58 7.52 1.62
C GLN A 52 5.87 6.30 1.00
N GLY A 53 6.54 5.14 0.96
CA GLY A 53 5.96 3.92 0.42
C GLY A 53 4.76 3.41 1.22
N ILE A 54 4.73 3.70 2.52
CA ILE A 54 3.60 3.38 3.41
C ILE A 54 2.30 4.03 2.91
N GLN A 55 2.35 5.29 2.48
CA GLN A 55 1.18 6.00 1.96
C GLN A 55 0.61 5.30 0.73
N LYS A 56 1.49 4.85 -0.18
CA LYS A 56 1.08 4.13 -1.39
C LYS A 56 0.49 2.77 -1.06
N LEU A 57 1.11 2.00 -0.15
CA LEU A 57 0.63 0.70 0.29
C LEU A 57 -0.75 0.80 0.97
N VAL A 58 -0.95 1.79 1.84
CA VAL A 58 -2.26 2.05 2.48
C VAL A 58 -3.30 2.49 1.45
N ALA A 59 -2.92 3.32 0.47
CA ALA A 59 -3.81 3.69 -0.62
C ALA A 59 -4.25 2.47 -1.44
N ILE A 60 -3.34 1.54 -1.75
CA ILE A 60 -3.67 0.28 -2.44
C ILE A 60 -4.58 -0.59 -1.56
N SER A 61 -4.24 -0.80 -0.28
CA SER A 61 -5.04 -1.66 0.59
C SER A 61 -6.46 -1.13 0.84
N LYS A 62 -6.67 0.20 0.74
CA LYS A 62 -7.98 0.82 0.93
C LYS A 62 -8.72 1.08 -0.37
N SER A 63 -8.05 1.44 -1.46
CA SER A 63 -8.67 1.86 -2.71
C SER A 63 -8.73 0.78 -3.77
N SER A 64 -7.97 -0.31 -3.62
CA SER A 64 -8.02 -1.40 -4.60
C SER A 64 -9.39 -2.07 -4.59
N GLN A 65 -9.87 -2.40 -5.79
CA GLN A 65 -11.06 -3.23 -5.97
C GLN A 65 -10.72 -4.73 -5.91
N SER A 66 -9.43 -5.09 -5.95
CA SER A 66 -8.97 -6.46 -5.86
C SER A 66 -8.77 -6.88 -4.39
N PRO A 67 -9.43 -7.96 -3.95
CA PRO A 67 -9.18 -8.51 -2.62
C PRO A 67 -7.76 -9.08 -2.50
N ARG A 68 -7.13 -9.50 -3.60
CA ARG A 68 -5.77 -10.05 -3.61
C ARG A 68 -4.73 -8.97 -3.36
N GLU A 69 -4.81 -7.86 -4.09
CA GLU A 69 -3.93 -6.70 -3.87
C GLU A 69 -4.10 -6.14 -2.46
N THR A 70 -5.36 -6.02 -2.02
CA THR A 70 -5.69 -5.55 -0.66
C THR A 70 -5.04 -6.43 0.40
N LYS A 71 -5.12 -7.76 0.24
CA LYS A 71 -4.51 -8.72 1.15
C LYS A 71 -2.98 -8.66 1.14
N ALA A 72 -2.36 -8.61 -0.03
CA ALA A 72 -0.90 -8.55 -0.16
C ALA A 72 -0.34 -7.25 0.44
N ALA A 73 -0.94 -6.10 0.12
CA ALA A 73 -0.55 -4.81 0.69
C ALA A 73 -0.73 -4.78 2.21
N SER A 74 -1.81 -5.39 2.72
CA SER A 74 -2.06 -5.53 4.15
C SER A 74 -0.96 -6.35 4.85
N HIS A 75 -0.49 -7.44 4.25
CA HIS A 75 0.61 -8.24 4.82
C HIS A 75 1.90 -7.41 4.92
N VAL A 76 2.26 -6.66 3.88
CA VAL A 76 3.42 -5.76 3.89
C VAL A 76 3.30 -4.76 5.04
N LEU A 77 2.15 -4.10 5.15
CA LEU A 77 1.87 -3.12 6.19
C LEU A 77 1.94 -3.70 7.62
N GLN A 78 1.39 -4.89 7.82
CA GLN A 78 1.47 -5.61 9.09
C GLN A 78 2.90 -5.97 9.45
N MET A 79 3.69 -6.42 8.47
CA MET A 79 5.11 -6.76 8.68
C MET A 79 5.90 -5.52 9.12
N ILE A 80 5.72 -4.38 8.45
CA ILE A 80 6.37 -3.12 8.84
C ILE A 80 5.98 -2.70 10.26
N TRP A 81 4.70 -2.82 10.63
CA TRP A 81 4.22 -2.49 11.98
C TRP A 81 4.68 -3.49 13.07
N SER A 82 5.10 -4.70 12.69
CA SER A 82 5.67 -5.68 13.60
C SER A 82 6.99 -5.19 14.20
N TYR A 83 7.80 -4.47 13.42
CA TYR A 83 9.07 -3.89 13.87
C TYR A 83 8.84 -2.76 14.88
N LYS A 84 9.09 -3.05 16.16
CA LYS A 84 8.90 -2.08 17.27
C LYS A 84 9.71 -0.80 17.08
N GLU A 85 10.92 -0.89 16.54
CA GLU A 85 11.79 0.25 16.25
C GLU A 85 11.20 1.21 15.21
N LEU A 86 10.46 0.68 14.22
CA LEU A 86 9.88 1.47 13.13
C LEU A 86 8.57 2.16 13.53
N ARG A 87 7.91 1.69 14.60
CA ARG A 87 6.66 2.30 15.09
C ARG A 87 6.80 3.77 15.43
N ASN A 88 7.92 4.16 16.03
CA ASN A 88 8.18 5.57 16.35
C ASN A 88 8.28 6.43 15.08
N ALA A 89 8.91 5.92 14.02
CA ALA A 89 8.99 6.63 12.74
C ALA A 89 7.60 6.75 12.09
N LEU A 90 6.84 5.65 12.06
CA LEU A 90 5.48 5.62 11.53
C LEU A 90 4.55 6.60 12.27
N GLN A 91 4.61 6.64 13.60
CA GLN A 91 3.82 7.55 14.42
C GLN A 91 4.20 9.02 14.19
N LYS A 92 5.49 9.32 13.98
CA LYS A 92 5.94 10.67 13.59
C LYS A 92 5.37 11.10 12.23
N ASP A 93 5.22 10.16 11.31
CA ASP A 93 4.56 10.38 10.01
C ASP A 93 3.02 10.36 10.11
N GLY A 94 2.44 10.20 11.30
CA GLY A 94 1.00 10.19 11.53
C GLY A 94 0.30 8.83 11.32
N TRP A 95 1.08 7.76 11.10
CA TRP A 95 0.54 6.40 10.97
C TRP A 95 0.27 5.75 12.33
N ASN A 96 -0.81 4.97 12.41
CA ASN A 96 -1.27 4.33 13.65
C ASN A 96 -1.77 2.91 13.36
N LYS A 97 -1.98 2.11 14.41
CA LYS A 97 -2.44 0.73 14.28
C LYS A 97 -3.74 0.60 13.48
N SER A 98 -4.66 1.56 13.59
CA SER A 98 -5.92 1.56 12.84
C SER A 98 -5.74 1.73 11.34
N HIS A 99 -4.65 2.36 10.89
CA HIS A 99 -4.30 2.44 9.47
C HIS A 99 -3.79 1.11 8.89
N PHE A 100 -3.24 0.24 9.75
CA PHE A 100 -2.70 -1.05 9.36
C PHE A 100 -3.65 -2.21 9.66
N GLN A 101 -4.64 -2.02 10.54
CA GLN A 101 -5.67 -3.02 10.78
C GLN A 101 -6.43 -3.28 9.49
N VAL A 102 -6.37 -4.53 9.04
CA VAL A 102 -7.19 -5.01 7.94
C VAL A 102 -8.63 -4.94 8.44
N GLU A 103 -9.41 -4.03 7.87
CA GLU A 103 -10.86 -4.02 8.00
C GLU A 103 -11.41 -5.22 7.21
N MET A 104 -11.06 -6.43 7.67
CA MET A 104 -11.54 -7.69 7.08
C MET A 104 -12.99 -7.97 7.50
N LEU A 105 -13.55 -7.15 8.40
CA LEU A 105 -14.95 -7.21 8.84
C LEU A 105 -15.50 -5.80 9.00
N GLY A 106 -16.35 -5.40 8.06
CA GLY A 106 -17.10 -4.16 8.14
C GLY A 106 -17.45 -3.68 6.74
N LEU A 107 -18.63 -4.06 6.26
CA LEU A 107 -19.25 -3.49 5.08
C LEU A 107 -18.86 -2.03 4.88
N ARG A 108 -18.14 -1.73 3.80
CA ARG A 108 -18.28 -0.42 3.15
C ARG A 108 -19.65 -0.38 2.50
N PHE A 109 -20.70 -0.31 3.32
CA PHE A 109 -21.80 0.58 3.00
C PHE A 109 -21.18 1.98 2.96
N SER A 110 -20.77 2.38 1.76
CA SER A 110 -20.66 3.78 1.40
C SER A 110 -21.98 4.43 1.81
N GLY A 111 -21.96 5.10 2.97
CA GLY A 111 -23.05 5.90 3.51
C GLY A 111 -23.34 7.10 2.61
N ARG A 112 -23.87 6.83 1.42
CA ARG A 112 -24.70 7.75 0.66
C ARG A 112 -26.08 7.15 0.51
N CYS A 113 -26.78 7.06 1.63
CA CYS A 113 -28.24 7.18 1.63
C CYS A 113 -28.63 8.00 2.85
N LEU A 114 -29.18 9.18 2.57
CA LEU A 114 -30.05 10.06 3.37
C LEU A 114 -29.68 11.53 3.14
N ILE A 115 -30.14 12.07 2.02
CA ILE A 115 -30.81 13.37 2.11
C ILE A 115 -32.27 13.07 1.80
N LEU A 116 -33.07 13.12 2.86
CA LEU A 116 -34.51 13.31 2.77
C LEU A 116 -34.79 14.60 1.98
N THR A 117 -35.58 14.52 0.91
CA THR A 117 -36.79 15.33 0.63
C THR A 117 -37.51 14.72 -0.56
#